data_AF-A0A849QQV0-F1
#
_entry.id   AF-A0A849QQV0-F1
#
_cell.length_a   1.000
_cell.length_b   1.000
_cell.length_c   1.000
_cell.angle_alpha   90.00
_cell.angle_beta   90.00
_cell.angle_gamma   90.00
#
_symmetry.space_group_name_H-M   'P 1'
#
loop_
_entity.id
_entity.type
_entity.pdbx_description
1 polymer ?
#
loop_
_entity_poly.entity_id
_entity_poly.type
_entity_poly.pdbx_seq_one_letter_code
_entity_poly.pdbx_strand_id
1 'polypeptide(L)' 'MIITRPKPIKEILSMVEMFPDLSICVVGCGICARKIRTGGEAQVSMMTAQLQRSGLDVLDGKIVKHACSTESWDSLVEE' A
#
# COMPACT_ATOMS: atom_id res chain seq x y z
N MET A 1 13.49 -5.09 -16.70
CA MET A 1 12.04 -4.98 -16.94
C MET A 1 11.44 -4.14 -15.82
N ILE A 2 10.84 -2.98 -16.13
CA ILE A 2 10.10 -2.15 -15.16
C ILE A 2 8.62 -2.30 -15.50
N ILE A 3 7.86 -2.97 -14.64
CA ILE A 3 6.41 -3.19 -14.82
C ILE A 3 5.63 -2.00 -14.26
N THR A 4 6.06 -1.46 -13.11
CA THR A 4 5.45 -0.29 -12.46
C THR A 4 6.51 0.59 -11.79
N ARG A 5 6.14 1.80 -11.38
CA ARG A 5 6.96 2.71 -10.56
C ARG A 5 6.13 3.22 -9.37
N PRO A 6 6.74 3.59 -8.23
CA PRO A 6 6.01 4.18 -7.13
C PRO A 6 5.39 5.52 -7.55
N LYS A 7 4.15 5.78 -7.10
CA LYS A 7 3.50 7.08 -7.30
C LYS A 7 4.22 8.16 -6.48
N PRO A 8 4.34 9.40 -6.99
CA PRO A 8 4.81 10.52 -6.19
C PRO A 8 3.90 10.75 -4.98
N ILE A 9 4.49 10.99 -3.81
CA ILE A 9 3.71 11.16 -2.58
C ILE A 9 2.69 12.31 -2.66
N LYS A 10 3.02 13.40 -3.35
CA LYS A 10 2.12 14.55 -3.54
C LYS A 10 0.83 14.18 -4.27
N GLU A 11 0.91 13.29 -5.26
CA GLU A 11 -0.26 12.81 -6.00
C GLU A 11 -1.17 12.00 -5.07
N ILE A 12 -0.59 11.11 -4.26
CA ILE A 12 -1.34 10.30 -3.29
C ILE A 12 -2.04 11.20 -2.28
N LEU A 13 -1.33 12.17 -1.69
CA LEU A 13 -1.91 13.10 -0.72
C LEU A 13 -3.08 13.87 -1.33
N SER A 14 -2.93 14.40 -2.55
CA SER A 14 -4.02 15.12 -3.23
C SER A 14 -5.27 14.26 -3.48
N MET A 15 -5.10 12.95 -3.70
CA MET A 15 -6.21 12.02 -3.89
C MET A 15 -6.91 11.69 -2.56
N VAL A 16 -6.13 11.55 -1.49
CA VAL A 16 -6.63 11.16 -0.17
C VAL A 16 -7.30 12.35 0.54
N GLU A 17 -6.80 13.58 0.36
CA GLU A 17 -7.39 14.81 0.91
C GLU A 17 -8.84 15.02 0.45
N MET A 18 -9.27 14.39 -0.66
CA MET A 18 -10.66 14.37 -1.10
C MET A 18 -11.60 13.60 -0.16
N PHE A 19 -11.05 12.83 0.79
CA PHE A 19 -11.77 11.96 1.72
C PHE A 19 -11.24 12.13 3.16
N PRO A 20 -11.41 13.32 3.78
CA PRO A 20 -10.75 13.68 5.04
C PRO A 20 -11.16 12.85 6.25
N ASP A 21 -12.33 12.21 6.23
CA ASP A 21 -12.89 11.45 7.35
C ASP A 21 -12.68 9.93 7.22
N LEU A 22 -11.86 9.48 6.25
CA LEU A 22 -11.60 8.05 6.03
C LEU A 22 -10.24 7.65 6.61
N SER A 23 -10.25 6.55 7.36
CA SER A 23 -9.03 5.85 7.74
C SER A 23 -8.44 5.09 6.55
N ILE A 24 -7.12 5.03 6.50
CA ILE A 24 -6.36 4.47 5.37
C ILE A 24 -5.71 3.15 5.79
N CYS A 25 -5.75 2.16 4.91
CA CYS A 25 -4.92 0.97 4.99
C CYS A 25 -4.04 0.88 3.74
N VAL A 26 -2.74 0.68 3.94
CA VAL A 26 -1.79 0.57 2.83
C VAL A 26 -1.62 -0.90 2.45
N VAL A 27 -2.06 -1.28 1.25
CA VAL A 27 -1.96 -2.66 0.76
C VAL A 27 -0.82 -2.80 -0.26
N GLY A 28 0.07 -3.76 -0.01
CA GLY A 28 1.15 -4.14 -0.92
C GLY A 28 1.02 -5.56 -1.47
N CYS A 29 1.85 -5.90 -2.45
CA CYS A 29 1.89 -7.19 -3.12
C CYS A 29 3.24 -7.90 -2.89
N GLY A 30 3.19 -9.12 -2.36
CA GLY A 30 4.35 -9.93 -1.98
C GLY A 30 5.11 -10.57 -3.14
N ILE A 31 4.60 -10.49 -4.38
CA ILE A 31 5.22 -11.15 -5.55
C ILE A 31 5.83 -10.14 -6.52
N CYS A 32 5.05 -9.62 -7.47
CA CYS A 32 5.61 -8.84 -8.59
C CYS A 32 6.06 -7.45 -8.13
N ALA A 33 5.22 -6.75 -7.35
CA ALA A 33 5.53 -5.42 -6.83
C ALA A 33 6.68 -5.45 -5.80
N ARG A 34 6.73 -6.47 -4.94
CA ARG A 34 7.88 -6.71 -4.06
C ARG A 34 9.17 -6.89 -4.85
N LYS A 35 9.17 -7.77 -5.86
CA LYS A 35 10.37 -8.07 -6.67
C LYS A 35 10.94 -6.83 -7.35
N ILE A 36 10.08 -5.91 -7.80
CA ILE A 36 10.53 -4.65 -8.44
C ILE A 36 10.58 -3.46 -7.48
N ARG A 37 10.38 -3.68 -6.18
CA ARG A 37 10.46 -2.68 -5.10
C ARG A 37 9.47 -1.52 -5.25
N THR A 38 8.24 -1.82 -5.64
CA THR A 38 7.15 -0.83 -5.75
C THR A 38 5.96 -1.09 -4.83
N GLY A 39 5.93 -2.22 -4.12
CA GLY A 39 4.83 -2.54 -3.21
C GLY A 39 5.09 -3.71 -2.26
N GLY A 40 6.35 -4.04 -1.96
CA GLY A 40 6.70 -5.01 -0.93
C GLY A 40 6.68 -4.42 0.47
N GLU A 41 7.07 -5.21 1.47
CA GLU A 41 7.05 -4.89 2.90
C GLU A 41 7.72 -3.52 3.19
N ALA A 42 8.94 -3.33 2.67
CA ALA A 42 9.68 -2.09 2.87
C ALA A 42 8.99 -0.88 2.24
N GLN A 43 8.34 -1.04 1.08
CA GLN A 43 7.63 0.05 0.42
C GLN A 43 6.33 0.40 1.15
N VAL A 44 5.59 -0.61 1.62
CA VAL A 44 4.37 -0.41 2.41
C VAL A 44 4.69 0.27 3.73
N SER A 45 5.72 -0.20 4.44
CA SER A 45 6.16 0.43 5.70
C SER A 45 6.58 1.89 5.48
N MET A 46 7.35 2.18 4.43
CA MET A 46 7.74 3.54 4.09
C MET A 46 6.53 4.42 3.76
N MET A 47 5.59 3.93 2.96
CA MET A 47 4.37 4.66 2.57
C MET A 47 3.49 4.95 3.79
N THR A 48 3.25 3.94 4.63
CA THR A 48 2.49 4.07 5.88
C THR A 48 3.08 5.18 6.75
N ALA A 49 4.40 5.16 6.97
CA ALA A 49 5.07 6.19 7.75
C ALA A 49 5.00 7.58 7.10
N GLN A 50 5.06 7.68 5.77
CA GLN A 50 4.92 8.95 5.06
C GLN A 50 3.51 9.54 5.22
N LEU A 51 2.47 8.72 5.05
CA LEU A 51 1.08 9.15 5.20
C LEU A 51 0.77 9.56 6.65
N GLN A 52 1.24 8.80 7.64
CA GLN A 52 1.11 9.15 9.06
C GLN A 52 1.80 10.49 9.38
N ARG A 53 3.01 10.73 8.86
CA ARG A 53 3.70 12.03 9.04
C ARG A 53 2.97 13.19 8.37
N SER A 54 2.16 12.92 7.35
CA SER A 54 1.29 13.91 6.71
C SER A 54 0.00 14.17 7.48
N GLY A 55 -0.20 13.55 8.65
CA GLY A 55 -1.34 13.78 9.53
C GLY A 55 -2.60 12.99 9.16
N LEU A 56 -2.48 12.01 8.26
CA LEU A 56 -3.58 11.14 7.87
C LEU A 56 -3.77 10.01 8.89
N ASP A 57 -5.02 9.60 9.10
CA ASP A 57 -5.36 8.44 9.92
C ASP A 57 -5.05 7.15 9.15
N VAL A 58 -3.90 6.53 9.45
CA VAL A 58 -3.47 5.27 8.82
C VAL A 58 -3.53 4.15 9.84
N LEU A 59 -4.42 3.19 9.61
CA LEU A 59 -4.68 2.06 10.49
C LEU A 59 -3.50 1.09 10.52
N ASP A 60 -3.11 0.58 9.35
CA ASP A 60 -2.02 -0.37 9.20
C ASP A 60 -1.54 -0.47 7.74
N GLY A 61 -0.45 -1.21 7.53
CA GLY A 61 0.03 -1.64 6.23
C GLY A 61 0.08 -3.17 6.12
N LYS A 62 -0.57 -3.75 5.11
CA LYS A 62 -0.63 -5.20 4.91
C LYS A 62 -0.03 -5.63 3.58
N ILE A 63 0.66 -6.77 3.58
CA ILE A 63 1.11 -7.44 2.35
C ILE A 63 0.17 -8.58 2.04
N VAL A 64 -0.42 -8.54 0.85
CA VAL A 64 -1.15 -9.67 0.29
C VAL A 64 -0.23 -10.44 -0.64
N LYS A 65 -0.46 -11.74 -0.83
CA LYS A 65 0.35 -12.58 -1.73
C LYS A 65 0.28 -12.06 -3.18
N HIS A 66 -0.93 -11.86 -3.70
CA HIS A 66 -1.22 -11.33 -5.04
C HIS A 66 -2.25 -10.19 -4.95
N ALA A 67 -1.85 -8.94 -5.17
CA ALA A 67 -2.80 -7.82 -5.19
C ALA A 67 -3.71 -7.81 -6.44
N CYS A 68 -3.37 -8.58 -7.47
CA CYS A 68 -4.10 -8.64 -8.73
C CYS A 68 -4.99 -9.89 -8.88
N SER A 69 -5.10 -10.72 -7.84
CA SER A 69 -5.90 -11.96 -7.84
C SER A 69 -6.60 -12.13 -6.49
N THR A 70 -7.86 -12.56 -6.52
CA THR A 70 -8.65 -12.87 -5.32
C THR A 70 -8.20 -14.15 -4.62
N GLU A 71 -7.31 -14.95 -5.23
CA GLU A 71 -6.70 -16.13 -4.59
C GLU A 71 -5.90 -15.80 -3.32
N SER A 72 -5.57 -14.51 -3.10
CA SER A 72 -4.93 -14.07 -1.86
C SER A 72 -5.89 -14.01 -0.68
N TRP A 73 -7.19 -14.15 -0.91
CA TRP A 73 -8.20 -14.06 0.13
C TRP A 73 -7.98 -15.05 1.25
N ASP A 74 -7.72 -16.32 0.91
CA ASP A 74 -7.50 -17.37 1.90
C ASP A 74 -6.31 -17.04 2.81
N SER A 75 -5.24 -16.47 2.24
CA SER A 75 -4.07 -16.03 3.02
C SER A 75 -4.30 -14.81 3.91
N LEU A 76 -5.42 -14.10 3.77
CA LEU A 76 -5.75 -12.90 4.55
C LEU A 76 -6.78 -13.16 5.65
N VAL A 77 -7.62 -14.19 5.49
CA VAL A 77 -8.65 -14.54 6.47
C VAL A 77 -8.12 -15.46 7.58
N GLU A 78 -7.00 -16.14 7.33
CA GLU A 78 -6.38 -17.05 8.31
C GLU A 78 -5.40 -16.36 9.29
N GLU A 79 -5.20 -15.05 9.21
CA GLU A 79 -4.36 -14.23 10.12
C GLU A 79 -5.19 -13.40 11.11
#